data_AF-A0AAN8G3F4-F1
#
_entry.id   AF-A0AAN8G3F4-F1
#
_cell.length_a   1.000
_cell.length_b   1.000
_cell.length_c   1.000
_cell.angle_alpha   90.00
_cell.angle_beta   90.00
_cell.angle_gamma   90.00
#
_symmetry.space_group_name_H-M   'P 1'
#
loop_
_entity.id
_entity.type
_entity.pdbx_description
1 polymer ?
#
loop_
_entity_poly.entity_id
_entity_poly.type
_entity_poly.pdbx_seq_one_letter_code
_entity_poly.pdbx_strand_id
1 'polypeptide(L)'
;MAFFGFMRCGEFTVKSGSATYNILRMTDIDISKDKSFYIVKLRASKTDPFRQGVSIHIFRNSNICPVETMCKYYKYRINQGALESSPLFVNEFMSTEPLKRDTFIAYVRHLLEVIGYNSVKYCGHSFRIGAATSAAAAGIEDHLIQTLGRWSSNCYVRYIKTSKESLQLAQSSMCKSVGQ
;
A
#
# COMPACT_ATOMS: atom_id res chain seq x y z
N MET A 1 -2.76 4.70 -1.60
CA MET A 1 -1.83 3.91 -2.43
C MET A 1 -1.19 2.79 -1.62
N ALA A 2 -0.33 3.06 -0.63
CA ALA A 2 0.39 2.02 0.11
C ALA A 2 -0.48 0.93 0.77
N PHE A 3 -1.62 1.32 1.36
CA PHE A 3 -2.59 0.38 1.96
C PHE A 3 -3.18 -0.57 0.91
N PHE A 4 -3.86 -0.04 -0.11
CA PHE A 4 -4.48 -0.83 -1.18
C PHE A 4 -3.47 -1.66 -2.00
N GLY A 5 -2.22 -1.19 -2.14
CA GLY A 5 -1.14 -1.92 -2.80
C GLY A 5 -0.35 -2.87 -1.90
N PHE A 6 -0.72 -3.05 -0.63
CA PHE A 6 -0.01 -3.88 0.35
C PHE A 6 1.50 -3.60 0.41
N MET A 7 1.85 -2.31 0.30
CA MET A 7 3.24 -1.90 0.10
C MET A 7 4.00 -1.81 1.40
N ARG A 8 5.28 -2.17 1.34
CA ARG A 8 6.24 -1.90 2.42
C ARG A 8 6.65 -0.43 2.35
N CYS A 9 6.89 0.22 3.48
CA CYS A 9 7.37 1.63 3.45
C CYS A 9 8.62 1.83 2.58
N GLY A 10 9.55 0.86 2.56
CA GLY A 10 10.75 0.95 1.73
C GLY A 10 10.51 0.85 0.22
N GLU A 11 9.28 0.54 -0.23
CA GLU A 11 8.91 0.50 -1.65
C GLU A 11 8.49 1.90 -2.17
N PHE A 12 8.25 2.87 -1.28
CA PHE A 12 7.85 4.24 -1.66
C PHE A 12 8.54 5.35 -0.84
N THR A 13 9.49 5.00 0.03
CA THR A 13 10.29 5.95 0.82
C THR A 13 11.78 5.59 0.74
N VAL A 14 12.63 6.58 0.97
CA VAL A 14 14.10 6.39 1.06
C VAL A 14 14.56 6.34 2.52
N LYS A 15 15.60 5.56 2.79
CA LYS A 15 16.35 5.68 4.05
C LYS A 15 17.29 6.88 3.98
N SER A 16 17.37 7.63 5.06
CA SER A 16 18.35 8.71 5.23
C SER A 16 19.78 8.18 5.01
N GLY A 17 20.58 8.86 4.19
CA GLY A 17 21.97 8.47 3.88
C GLY A 17 22.13 7.25 2.96
N SER A 18 21.05 6.65 2.47
CA SER A 18 21.12 5.57 1.47
C SER A 18 21.04 6.13 0.07
N ALA A 19 21.80 5.55 -0.85
CA ALA A 19 21.69 5.87 -2.26
C ALA A 19 20.29 5.55 -2.82
N THR A 20 19.80 6.43 -3.71
CA THR A 20 18.41 6.54 -4.19
C THR A 20 18.04 5.57 -5.31
N TYR A 21 18.62 4.38 -5.32
CA TYR A 21 18.48 3.46 -6.47
C TYR A 21 17.05 2.94 -6.67
N ASN A 22 16.23 2.89 -5.62
CA ASN A 22 14.87 2.33 -5.64
C ASN A 22 13.80 3.34 -5.21
N ILE A 23 13.81 4.54 -5.81
CA ILE A 23 12.72 5.50 -5.65
C ILE A 23 11.63 5.27 -6.68
N LEU A 24 10.37 5.36 -6.25
CA LEU A 24 9.25 5.53 -7.18
C LEU A 24 9.35 6.90 -7.83
N ARG A 25 9.19 6.93 -9.15
CA ARG A 25 9.18 8.13 -9.98
C ARG A 25 7.81 8.37 -10.57
N MET A 26 7.61 9.56 -11.13
CA MET A 26 6.39 9.89 -11.88
C MET A 26 6.13 8.85 -12.98
N THR A 27 7.17 8.46 -13.73
CA THR A 27 7.13 7.42 -14.78
C THR A 27 6.72 6.03 -14.31
N ASP A 28 6.82 5.73 -13.02
CA ASP A 28 6.43 4.43 -12.47
C ASP A 28 4.92 4.34 -12.21
N ILE A 29 4.16 5.40 -12.50
CA ILE A 29 2.69 5.45 -12.38
C ILE A 29 2.04 5.50 -13.75
N ASP A 30 1.14 4.56 -14.01
CA ASP A 30 0.41 4.44 -15.26
C ASP A 30 -1.10 4.49 -14.97
N ILE A 31 -1.75 5.62 -15.25
CA ILE A 31 -3.16 5.85 -14.94
C ILE A 31 -4.01 5.44 -16.14
N SER A 32 -5.00 4.59 -15.94
CA SER A 32 -5.89 4.15 -17.01
C SER A 32 -6.68 5.33 -17.60
N LYS A 33 -6.96 5.29 -18.91
CA LYS A 33 -7.63 6.40 -19.63
C LYS A 33 -9.01 6.74 -19.04
N ASP A 34 -9.76 5.72 -18.67
CA ASP A 34 -11.07 5.79 -18.04
C ASP A 34 -11.01 6.08 -16.52
N LYS A 35 -9.81 6.14 -15.93
CA LYS A 35 -9.58 6.33 -14.50
C LYS A 35 -10.31 5.30 -13.64
N SER A 36 -10.39 4.06 -14.12
CA SER A 36 -10.86 2.90 -13.37
C SER A 36 -9.74 2.28 -12.52
N PHE A 37 -8.48 2.44 -12.89
CA PHE A 37 -7.32 2.00 -12.10
C PHE A 37 -6.04 2.78 -12.42
N TYR A 38 -4.98 2.54 -11.65
CA TYR A 38 -3.61 2.84 -12.06
C TYR A 38 -2.68 1.71 -11.68
N ILE A 39 -1.53 1.63 -12.36
CA ILE A 39 -0.47 0.66 -12.09
C ILE A 39 0.70 1.39 -11.42
N VAL A 40 1.23 0.80 -10.35
CA VAL A 40 2.52 1.17 -9.74
C VAL A 40 3.56 0.16 -10.18
N LYS A 41 4.58 0.60 -10.91
CA LYS A 41 5.68 -0.24 -11.41
C LYS A 41 6.84 -0.18 -10.42
N LEU A 42 6.99 -1.22 -9.59
CA LEU A 42 8.15 -1.34 -8.71
C LEU A 42 9.29 -1.98 -9.47
N ARG A 43 10.41 -1.27 -9.60
CA ARG A 43 11.60 -1.74 -10.34
C ARG A 43 12.41 -2.80 -9.58
N ALA A 44 12.25 -2.87 -8.27
CA ALA A 44 12.87 -3.87 -7.42
C ALA A 44 12.03 -4.07 -6.16
N SER A 45 11.97 -5.31 -5.68
CA SER A 45 11.43 -5.62 -4.35
C SER A 45 12.43 -6.45 -3.56
N LYS A 46 12.30 -6.47 -2.22
CA LYS A 46 13.18 -7.27 -1.35
C LYS A 46 13.20 -8.76 -1.68
N THR A 47 12.17 -9.27 -2.36
CA THR A 47 11.98 -10.68 -2.71
C THR A 47 12.13 -10.94 -4.20
N ASP A 48 12.70 -9.98 -4.94
CA ASP A 48 12.95 -10.07 -6.38
C ASP A 48 14.46 -10.16 -6.65
N PRO A 49 15.06 -11.36 -6.49
CA PRO A 49 16.49 -11.57 -6.69
C PRO A 49 16.93 -11.29 -8.13
N PHE A 50 16.00 -11.32 -9.10
CA PHE A 50 16.26 -11.11 -10.52
C PHE A 50 15.94 -9.69 -11.00
N ARG A 51 15.45 -8.80 -10.13
CA ARG A 51 15.04 -7.42 -10.46
C ARG A 51 14.06 -7.33 -11.64
N GLN A 52 13.17 -8.31 -11.79
CA GLN A 52 12.14 -8.29 -12.82
C GLN A 52 11.10 -7.19 -12.58
N GLY A 53 11.02 -6.70 -11.34
CA GLY A 53 10.03 -5.73 -10.91
C GLY A 53 8.65 -6.36 -10.72
N VAL A 54 7.70 -5.54 -10.28
CA VAL A 54 6.30 -5.96 -10.14
C VAL A 54 5.36 -4.80 -10.43
N SER A 55 4.27 -5.11 -11.12
CA SER A 55 3.17 -4.18 -11.42
C SER A 55 2.05 -4.37 -10.40
N ILE A 56 1.80 -3.35 -9.59
CA ILE A 56 0.71 -3.35 -8.61
C ILE A 56 -0.47 -2.59 -9.20
N HIS A 57 -1.58 -3.28 -9.43
CA HIS A 57 -2.82 -2.66 -9.90
C HIS A 57 -3.63 -2.13 -8.72
N ILE A 58 -4.06 -0.86 -8.81
CA ILE A 58 -4.89 -0.23 -7.79
C ILE A 58 -6.15 0.30 -8.46
N PHE A 59 -7.27 -0.34 -8.13
CA PHE A 59 -8.57 -0.07 -8.71
C PHE A 59 -9.33 1.04 -7.96
N ARG A 60 -10.27 1.66 -8.66
CA ARG A 60 -11.21 2.64 -8.11
C ARG A 60 -12.05 2.02 -7.00
N ASN A 61 -12.37 2.79 -5.97
CA ASN A 61 -13.20 2.37 -4.84
C ASN A 61 -14.11 3.53 -4.41
N SER A 62 -15.25 3.25 -3.79
CA SER A 62 -16.34 4.21 -3.55
C SER A 62 -16.12 5.11 -2.32
N ASN A 63 -15.62 4.58 -1.20
CA ASN A 63 -15.50 5.34 0.05
C ASN A 63 -14.19 6.12 0.17
N ILE A 64 -13.07 5.46 -0.12
CA ILE A 64 -11.73 6.06 -0.15
C ILE A 64 -11.14 5.69 -1.51
N CYS A 65 -11.25 6.59 -2.48
CA CYS A 65 -10.88 6.31 -3.86
C CYS A 65 -9.38 6.53 -4.11
N PRO A 66 -8.54 5.48 -4.16
CA PRO A 66 -7.10 5.65 -4.33
C PRO A 66 -6.72 6.21 -5.70
N VAL A 67 -7.55 5.97 -6.73
CA VAL A 67 -7.33 6.45 -8.10
C VAL A 67 -7.51 7.96 -8.17
N GLU A 68 -8.59 8.49 -7.59
CA GLU A 68 -8.82 9.93 -7.55
C GLU A 68 -7.76 10.67 -6.74
N THR A 69 -7.39 10.15 -5.57
CA THR A 69 -6.31 10.72 -4.75
C THR A 69 -4.99 10.76 -5.53
N MET A 70 -4.65 9.66 -6.23
CA MET A 70 -3.43 9.62 -7.05
C MET A 70 -3.51 10.60 -8.21
N CYS A 71 -4.63 10.68 -8.93
CA CYS A 71 -4.81 11.63 -10.04
C CYS A 71 -4.64 13.08 -9.59
N LYS A 72 -5.27 13.46 -8.46
CA LYS A 72 -5.15 14.82 -7.88
C LYS A 72 -3.70 15.13 -7.52
N TYR A 73 -3.02 14.21 -6.84
CA TYR A 73 -1.64 14.39 -6.46
C TYR A 73 -0.68 14.42 -7.66
N TYR A 74 -0.86 13.54 -8.64
CA TYR A 74 -0.04 13.48 -9.85
C TYR A 74 -0.15 14.78 -10.67
N LYS A 75 -1.37 15.29 -10.87
CA LYS A 75 -1.61 16.59 -11.51
C LYS A 75 -0.96 17.72 -10.73
N TYR A 76 -1.10 17.72 -9.41
CA TYR A 76 -0.46 18.70 -8.55
C TYR A 76 1.08 18.69 -8.74
N ARG A 77 1.70 17.50 -8.80
CA ARG A 77 3.15 17.38 -9.02
C ARG A 77 3.60 17.92 -10.38
N ILE A 78 2.86 17.65 -11.45
CA ILE A 78 3.12 18.22 -12.78
C ILE A 78 3.05 19.75 -12.73
N ASN A 79 2.03 20.31 -12.07
CA ASN A 79 1.88 21.76 -11.93
C ASN A 79 3.04 22.42 -11.16
N GLN A 80 3.75 21.67 -10.31
CA GLN A 80 4.96 22.12 -9.63
C GLN A 80 6.25 21.87 -10.43
N GLY A 81 6.14 21.51 -11.71
CA GLY A 81 7.29 21.27 -12.59
C GLY A 81 7.96 19.90 -12.43
N ALA A 82 7.28 18.92 -11.84
CA ALA A 82 7.84 17.56 -11.75
C ALA A 82 7.98 16.93 -13.14
N LEU A 83 9.21 16.57 -13.50
CA LEU A 83 9.53 15.77 -14.68
C LEU A 83 9.20 14.29 -14.46
N GLU A 84 9.15 13.53 -15.55
CA GLU A 84 8.98 12.08 -15.58
C GLU A 84 9.97 11.30 -14.69
N SER A 85 11.21 11.79 -14.60
CA SER A 85 12.28 11.21 -13.77
C SER A 85 12.21 11.63 -12.29
N SER A 86 11.35 12.58 -11.95
CA SER A 86 11.23 13.12 -10.59
C SER A 86 10.68 12.07 -9.62
N PRO A 87 11.07 12.10 -8.33
CA PRO A 87 10.48 11.24 -7.31
C PRO A 87 8.97 11.42 -7.26
N LEU A 88 8.20 10.33 -7.10
CA LEU A 88 6.75 10.37 -7.00
C LEU A 88 6.28 10.96 -5.68
N PHE A 89 6.96 10.67 -4.56
CA PHE A 89 6.69 11.31 -3.27
C PHE A 89 7.89 12.12 -2.85
N VAL A 90 7.60 13.31 -2.32
CA VAL A 90 8.62 14.29 -1.91
C VAL A 90 8.48 14.61 -0.43
N ASN A 91 9.58 15.02 0.20
CA ASN A 91 9.63 15.23 1.65
C ASN A 91 8.69 16.36 2.09
N GLU A 92 8.66 17.46 1.34
CA GLU A 92 8.00 18.71 1.70
C GLU A 92 7.40 19.40 0.47
N PHE A 93 6.58 20.43 0.72
CA PHE A 93 6.04 21.30 -0.32
C PHE A 93 7.19 21.89 -1.16
N MET A 94 7.07 21.83 -2.50
CA MET A 94 8.12 22.25 -3.46
C MET A 94 9.45 21.50 -3.40
N SER A 95 9.59 20.46 -2.58
CA SER A 95 10.83 19.68 -2.52
C SER A 95 11.01 18.83 -3.77
N THR A 96 12.25 18.70 -4.22
CA THR A 96 12.68 17.72 -5.25
C THR A 96 13.30 16.47 -4.61
N GLU A 97 13.47 16.46 -3.29
CA GLU A 97 14.01 15.31 -2.56
C GLU A 97 12.94 14.21 -2.41
N PRO A 98 13.30 12.93 -2.62
CA PRO A 98 12.40 11.82 -2.33
C PRO A 98 11.94 11.82 -0.88
N LEU A 99 10.70 11.37 -0.65
CA LEU A 99 10.14 11.22 0.69
C LEU A 99 10.99 10.29 1.56
N LYS A 100 11.52 10.83 2.66
CA LYS A 100 12.30 10.08 3.64
C LYS A 100 11.38 9.25 4.52
N ARG A 101 11.83 8.03 4.84
CA ARG A 101 11.07 7.07 5.65
C ARG A 101 10.75 7.63 7.04
N ASP A 102 11.70 8.30 7.66
CA ASP A 102 11.54 8.83 9.02
C ASP A 102 10.54 9.98 9.03
N THR A 103 10.59 10.88 8.04
CA THR A 103 9.58 11.94 7.85
C THR A 103 8.19 11.35 7.67
N PHE A 104 8.06 10.33 6.81
CA PHE A 104 6.78 9.65 6.60
C PHE A 104 6.22 9.03 7.87
N ILE A 105 7.05 8.31 8.64
CA ILE A 105 6.63 7.69 9.90
C ILE A 105 6.25 8.76 10.93
N ALA A 106 7.03 9.84 11.04
CA ALA A 106 6.72 10.96 11.93
C ALA A 106 5.37 11.59 11.59
N TYR A 107 5.10 11.85 10.31
CA TYR A 107 3.83 12.42 9.85
C TYR A 107 2.64 11.50 10.16
N VAL A 108 2.76 10.19 9.89
CA VAL A 108 1.71 9.22 10.21
C VAL A 108 1.44 9.15 11.71
N ARG A 109 2.49 9.15 12.55
CA ARG A 109 2.34 9.13 14.01
C ARG A 109 1.65 10.38 14.54
N HIS A 110 2.05 11.55 14.03
CA HIS A 110 1.42 12.81 14.38
C HIS A 110 -0.07 12.80 14.03
N LEU A 111 -0.44 12.36 12.81
CA LEU A 111 -1.85 12.26 12.43
C LEU A 111 -2.63 11.32 13.35
N LEU A 112 -2.06 10.18 13.73
CA LEU A 112 -2.70 9.23 14.65
C LEU A 112 -2.92 9.83 16.05
N GLU A 113 -1.95 10.59 16.57
CA GLU A 113 -2.08 11.29 17.84
C GLU A 113 -3.20 12.33 17.80
N VAL A 114 -3.28 13.11 16.71
CA VAL A 114 -4.34 14.12 16.51
C VAL A 114 -5.74 13.48 16.54
N ILE A 115 -5.90 12.25 16.04
CA ILE A 115 -7.17 11.52 16.08
C ILE A 115 -7.34 10.62 17.32
N GLY A 116 -6.47 10.75 18.33
CA GLY A 116 -6.60 10.08 19.64
C GLY A 116 -6.09 8.64 19.70
N TYR A 117 -5.32 8.18 18.72
CA TYR A 117 -4.74 6.84 18.70
C TYR A 117 -3.32 6.81 19.25
N ASN A 118 -2.95 5.70 19.90
CA ASN A 118 -1.59 5.48 20.40
C ASN A 118 -0.62 5.18 19.22
N SER A 119 0.16 6.20 18.83
CA SER A 119 1.11 6.17 17.72
C SER A 119 2.27 5.18 17.87
N VAL A 120 2.64 4.78 19.10
CA VAL A 120 3.73 3.84 19.37
C VAL A 120 3.46 2.46 18.76
N LYS A 121 2.17 2.10 18.62
CA LYS A 121 1.75 0.84 18.01
C LYS A 121 1.90 0.81 16.48
N TYR A 122 2.22 1.94 15.85
CA TYR A 122 2.29 2.06 14.40
C TYR A 122 3.73 2.32 13.93
N CYS A 123 4.21 1.44 13.04
CA CYS A 123 5.54 1.50 12.45
C CYS A 123 5.44 1.33 10.93
N GLY A 124 6.52 1.55 10.18
CA GLY A 124 6.51 1.45 8.70
C GLY A 124 6.13 0.08 8.09
N HIS A 125 5.70 -0.90 8.88
CA HIS A 125 5.09 -2.16 8.43
C HIS A 125 3.56 -2.17 8.55
N SER A 126 2.98 -1.18 9.22
CA SER A 126 1.55 -1.10 9.53
C SER A 126 0.66 -1.09 8.29
N PHE A 127 1.11 -0.56 7.14
CA PHE A 127 0.28 -0.56 5.94
C PHE A 127 0.11 -1.94 5.33
N ARG A 128 1.19 -2.69 5.13
CA ARG A 128 1.12 -4.04 4.57
C ARG A 128 0.46 -5.04 5.52
N ILE A 129 0.80 -4.97 6.80
CA ILE A 129 0.19 -5.81 7.85
C ILE A 129 -1.29 -5.43 8.01
N GLY A 130 -1.58 -4.14 8.18
CA GLY A 130 -2.94 -3.64 8.33
C GLY A 130 -3.82 -3.96 7.13
N ALA A 131 -3.30 -3.86 5.90
CA ALA A 131 -4.04 -4.24 4.70
C ALA A 131 -4.40 -5.74 4.70
N ALA A 132 -3.49 -6.63 5.09
CA ALA A 132 -3.80 -8.06 5.23
C ALA A 132 -4.81 -8.34 6.33
N THR A 133 -4.63 -7.73 7.51
CA THR A 133 -5.59 -7.89 8.61
C THR A 133 -6.98 -7.39 8.23
N SER A 134 -7.07 -6.21 7.58
CA SER A 134 -8.34 -5.67 7.10
C SER A 134 -8.96 -6.52 5.99
N ALA A 135 -8.16 -7.06 5.07
CA ALA A 135 -8.65 -7.94 4.01
C ALA A 135 -9.24 -9.25 4.58
N ALA A 136 -8.55 -9.86 5.55
CA ALA A 136 -9.06 -11.05 6.22
C ALA A 136 -10.32 -10.77 7.03
N ALA A 137 -10.38 -9.64 7.74
CA ALA A 137 -11.58 -9.22 8.46
C ALA A 137 -12.78 -8.94 7.52
N ALA A 138 -12.51 -8.54 6.28
CA ALA A 138 -13.51 -8.36 5.24
C ALA A 138 -13.90 -9.69 4.53
N GLY A 139 -13.35 -10.82 4.94
CA GLY A 139 -13.64 -12.14 4.36
C GLY A 139 -13.05 -12.37 2.97
N ILE A 140 -12.01 -11.61 2.58
CA ILE A 140 -11.30 -11.84 1.32
C ILE A 140 -10.56 -13.17 1.39
N GLU A 141 -10.65 -13.96 0.33
CA GLU A 141 -10.00 -15.27 0.26
C GLU A 141 -8.48 -15.18 0.42
N ASP A 142 -7.93 -16.15 1.15
CA ASP A 142 -6.51 -16.28 1.48
C ASP A 142 -5.57 -16.15 0.27
N HIS A 143 -5.93 -16.78 -0.86
CA HIS A 143 -5.13 -16.71 -2.09
C HIS A 143 -5.09 -15.29 -2.70
N LEU A 144 -6.18 -14.52 -2.57
CA LEU A 144 -6.22 -13.12 -2.99
C LEU A 144 -5.40 -12.24 -2.06
N ILE A 145 -5.48 -12.45 -0.75
CA ILE A 145 -4.63 -11.73 0.24
C ILE A 145 -3.16 -11.99 -0.05
N GLN A 146 -2.81 -13.26 -0.30
CA GLN A 146 -1.46 -13.67 -0.67
C GLN A 146 -0.97 -12.97 -1.95
N THR A 147 -1.83 -12.93 -2.97
CA THR A 147 -1.55 -12.28 -4.26
C THR A 147 -1.39 -10.77 -4.13
N LEU A 148 -2.35 -10.09 -3.49
CA LEU A 148 -2.33 -8.64 -3.25
C LEU A 148 -1.08 -8.22 -2.49
N GLY A 149 -0.72 -9.00 -1.46
CA GLY A 149 0.47 -8.76 -0.69
C GLY A 149 1.76 -9.21 -1.36
N ARG A 150 1.75 -9.99 -2.44
CA ARG A 150 2.97 -10.53 -3.06
C ARG A 150 3.78 -11.35 -2.04
N TRP A 151 3.11 -12.26 -1.34
CA TRP A 151 3.76 -13.19 -0.42
C TRP A 151 4.04 -14.52 -1.14
N SER A 152 5.31 -14.93 -1.21
CA SER A 152 5.70 -16.21 -1.80
C SER A 152 5.34 -17.43 -0.94
N SER A 153 4.97 -17.21 0.32
CA SER A 153 4.60 -18.25 1.28
C SER A 153 3.44 -17.79 2.17
N ASN A 154 2.88 -18.73 2.94
CA ASN A 154 1.80 -18.49 3.90
C ASN A 154 2.21 -17.67 5.13
N CYS A 155 3.35 -16.96 5.09
CA CYS A 155 3.80 -16.11 6.19
C CYS A 155 2.83 -14.96 6.51
N TYR A 156 1.92 -14.61 5.59
CA TYR A 156 0.87 -13.61 5.82
C TYR A 156 -0.14 -14.04 6.88
N VAL A 157 -0.32 -15.34 7.09
CA VAL A 157 -1.24 -15.90 8.10
C VAL A 157 -0.88 -15.41 9.50
N ARG A 158 0.40 -15.12 9.79
CA ARG A 158 0.84 -14.55 11.07
C ARG A 158 0.26 -13.16 11.36
N TYR A 159 -0.23 -12.46 10.34
CA TYR A 159 -0.86 -11.14 10.46
C TYR A 159 -2.39 -11.20 10.57
N ILE A 160 -2.97 -12.36 10.27
CA ILE A 160 -4.42 -12.57 10.35
C ILE A 160 -4.73 -13.02 11.76
N LYS A 161 -5.51 -12.22 12.49
CA LYS A 161 -6.07 -12.61 13.78
C LYS A 161 -7.52 -13.04 13.56
N THR A 162 -7.80 -14.31 13.82
CA THR A 162 -9.15 -14.85 13.76
C THR A 162 -9.95 -14.34 14.97
N SER A 163 -11.00 -13.56 14.72
CA SER A 163 -11.90 -13.12 15.78
C SER A 163 -12.98 -14.19 16.05
N LYS A 164 -13.69 -14.07 17.18
CA LYS A 164 -14.82 -14.98 17.50
C LYS A 164 -15.94 -14.84 16.47
N GLU A 165 -16.16 -13.63 15.96
CA GLU A 165 -17.14 -13.32 14.93
C GLU A 165 -16.78 -14.01 13.60
N SER A 166 -15.49 -14.03 13.22
CA SER A 166 -15.04 -14.77 12.03
C SER A 166 -15.32 -16.27 12.16
N LEU A 167 -15.10 -16.86 13.34
CA LEU A 167 -15.42 -18.26 13.60
C LEU A 167 -16.93 -18.54 13.51
N GLN A 168 -17.74 -17.65 14.08
CA GLN A 168 -19.21 -17.77 14.03
C GLN A 168 -19.73 -17.68 12.59
N LEU A 169 -19.23 -16.75 11.78
CA LEU A 169 -19.60 -16.61 10.37
C LEU A 169 -19.19 -17.83 9.54
N ALA A 170 -17.98 -18.37 9.80
CA ALA A 170 -17.51 -19.58 9.13
C ALA A 170 -18.42 -20.77 9.44
N GLN A 171 -18.70 -21.02 10.73
CA GLN A 171 -19.61 -22.09 11.17
C GLN A 171 -21.02 -21.91 10.57
N SER A 172 -21.54 -20.69 10.57
CA SER A 172 -22.87 -20.39 9.99
C SER A 172 -22.91 -20.64 8.47
N SER A 173 -21.80 -20.41 7.78
CA SER A 173 -21.70 -20.61 6.33
C SER A 173 -21.64 -22.09 5.95
N MET A 174 -21.09 -22.95 6.81
CA MET A 174 -21.09 -24.41 6.62
C MET A 174 -22.51 -24.98 6.57
N CYS A 175 -23.48 -24.38 7.27
CA CYS A 175 -24.86 -24.85 7.23
C CYS A 175 -25.53 -24.65 5.86
N LYS A 176 -25.02 -23.73 5.02
CA LYS A 176 -25.58 -23.46 3.69
C LYS A 176 -25.26 -24.56 2.67
N SER A 177 -24.21 -25.37 2.90
CA SER A 177 -23.79 -26.45 2.02
C SER A 177 -24.41 -27.81 2.36
N VAL A 178 -25.16 -27.93 3.46
CA VAL A 178 -25.74 -29.21 3.93
C VAL A 178 -27.17 -29.42 3.38
N GLY A 179 -27.71 -28.46 2.62
CA GLY A 179 -29.07 -28.50 2.06
C GLY A 179 -29.15 -28.62 0.53
N GLN A 180 -28.08 -29.03 -0.16
CA GLN A 180 -28.07 -29.35 -1.59
C GLN A 180 -27.89 -30.85 -1.80
#